data_AF-A0A963MDR7-F1
#
_entry.id   AF-A0A963MDR7-F1
#
_cell.length_a   1.000
_cell.length_b   1.000
_cell.length_c   1.000
_cell.angle_alpha   90.00
_cell.angle_beta   90.00
_cell.angle_gamma   90.00
#
_symmetry.space_group_name_H-M   'P 1'
#
loop_
_entity.id
_entity.type
_entity.pdbx_description
1 polymer ?
#
loop_
_entity_poly.entity_id
_entity_poly.type
_entity_poly.pdbx_seq_one_letter_code
_entity_poly.pdbx_strand_id
1 'polypeptide(L)'
;VSPHGVSFYAPDSEQAGLLARAQEIENLEKQLRAQSLIGEEARNTLIKAEARYSDTSQRLVSARREAAEGQSRAHELQVETLRLTQLAEQTRARSEQLAGDLAEVDAGLESLQERRVTAEARFEELDMQLADTQERHAQLDERVIEAERKLAEAREQQRTLERQAQEAQFAQRSLAARQQELGRTIDTASQQAAGIETEQQRAREELERLTDAAAQAGLQSALALKLEREQALAAQRSSYDDLTAKLRASDERRLQLERALDPLRQRITDLQLKEQAARLGTEQYTQLLQDAEADLAAVSQSITEGNVRLQGLQGEIDRLHREIQALGAVNLAALDELTAARERKQFLDAQSADLTEAMTTLEDAIKKIDGETRELLGSTFS
;
A
#
# COMPACT_ATOMS: atom_id res chain seq x y z
N VAL A 1 169.27 -134.16 152.44
CA VAL A 1 168.53 -134.63 153.64
C VAL A 1 167.15 -135.04 153.12
N SER A 2 166.62 -136.26 153.17
CA SER A 2 166.87 -137.50 153.87
C SER A 2 166.23 -138.64 153.04
N PRO A 3 166.72 -139.88 153.14
CA PRO A 3 166.09 -141.06 152.56
C PRO A 3 164.82 -141.45 153.36
N HIS A 4 163.78 -141.88 152.65
CA HIS A 4 162.84 -142.94 153.06
C HIS A 4 161.78 -142.67 154.15
N GLY A 5 160.50 -142.75 153.74
CA GLY A 5 159.31 -142.94 154.59
C GLY A 5 158.67 -141.63 155.02
N VAL A 6 157.34 -141.47 155.03
CA VAL A 6 156.35 -142.12 155.92
C VAL A 6 155.07 -141.27 155.69
N SER A 7 153.81 -141.72 155.76
CA SER A 7 153.12 -142.97 156.01
C SER A 7 151.74 -142.77 155.39
N PHE A 8 151.23 -143.78 154.69
CA PHE A 8 149.80 -143.89 154.43
C PHE A 8 149.12 -144.36 155.73
N TYR A 9 148.14 -143.59 156.21
CA TYR A 9 147.20 -144.04 157.22
C TYR A 9 145.92 -144.46 156.48
N ALA A 10 145.85 -145.74 156.15
CA ALA A 10 144.61 -146.40 155.80
C ALA A 10 143.95 -146.85 157.11
N PRO A 11 142.75 -146.38 157.45
CA PRO A 11 141.92 -147.06 158.42
C PRO A 11 141.25 -148.22 157.70
N ASP A 12 141.87 -149.40 157.79
CA ASP A 12 141.17 -150.67 157.60
C ASP A 12 140.15 -150.81 158.75
N SER A 13 138.93 -150.37 158.47
CA SER A 13 137.71 -150.76 159.17
C SER A 13 136.52 -150.33 158.32
N GLU A 14 135.80 -151.30 157.74
CA GLU A 14 134.58 -151.10 156.92
C GLU A 14 133.47 -150.30 157.64
N GLN A 15 133.58 -150.06 158.95
CA GLN A 15 132.59 -149.31 159.73
C GLN A 15 132.79 -147.78 159.73
N ALA A 16 133.96 -147.26 159.30
CA ALA A 16 134.23 -145.81 159.33
C ALA A 16 133.83 -145.05 158.03
N GLY A 17 133.69 -145.74 156.89
CA GLY A 17 133.37 -145.13 155.58
C GLY A 17 131.88 -144.80 155.34
N LEU A 18 130.97 -145.37 156.12
CA LEU A 18 129.51 -145.19 155.96
C LEU A 18 129.02 -143.81 156.42
N LEU A 19 129.65 -143.22 157.45
CA LEU A 19 129.22 -141.94 158.03
C LEU A 19 129.61 -140.72 157.17
N ALA A 20 130.79 -140.72 156.55
CA ALA A 20 131.23 -139.63 155.67
C ALA A 20 130.39 -139.55 154.37
N ARG A 21 130.01 -140.70 153.80
CA ARG A 21 129.15 -140.78 152.62
C ARG A 21 127.71 -140.34 152.88
N ALA A 22 127.16 -140.68 154.05
CA ALA A 22 125.82 -140.23 154.44
C ALA A 22 125.74 -138.69 154.54
N GLN A 23 126.79 -138.05 155.05
CA GLN A 23 126.85 -136.60 155.21
C GLN A 23 127.04 -135.86 153.87
N GLU A 24 127.73 -136.46 152.91
CA GLU A 24 127.89 -135.94 151.55
C GLU A 24 126.59 -136.01 150.73
N ILE A 25 125.85 -137.12 150.85
CA ILE A 25 124.54 -137.30 150.21
C ILE A 25 123.53 -136.27 150.74
N GLU A 26 123.49 -136.05 152.07
CA GLU A 26 122.59 -135.06 152.66
C GLU A 26 122.88 -133.62 152.18
N ASN A 27 124.16 -133.28 151.99
CA ASN A 27 124.55 -131.98 151.45
C ASN A 27 124.20 -131.84 149.97
N LEU A 28 124.42 -132.88 149.17
CA LEU A 28 124.03 -132.88 147.75
C LEU A 28 122.50 -132.84 147.61
N GLU A 29 121.73 -133.51 148.46
CA GLU A 29 120.27 -133.42 148.50
C GLU A 29 119.78 -132.00 148.83
N LYS A 30 120.44 -131.31 149.78
CA LYS A 30 120.15 -129.90 150.09
C LYS A 30 120.46 -128.98 148.91
N GLN A 31 121.60 -129.18 148.23
CA GLN A 31 121.96 -128.42 147.04
C GLN A 31 121.00 -128.67 145.88
N LEU A 32 120.57 -129.92 145.67
CA LEU A 32 119.63 -130.29 144.62
C LEU A 32 118.24 -129.69 144.88
N ARG A 33 117.78 -129.68 146.14
CA ARG A 33 116.56 -128.95 146.54
C ARG A 33 116.67 -127.46 146.30
N ALA A 34 117.80 -126.83 146.65
CA ALA A 34 118.03 -125.42 146.40
C ALA A 34 118.01 -125.09 144.90
N GLN A 35 118.68 -125.89 144.07
CA GLN A 35 118.66 -125.71 142.60
C GLN A 35 117.28 -125.97 141.99
N SER A 36 116.52 -126.94 142.50
CA SER A 36 115.13 -127.18 142.08
C SER A 36 114.24 -125.98 142.39
N LEU A 37 114.36 -125.40 143.59
CA LEU A 37 113.64 -124.19 143.99
C LEU A 37 113.99 -122.98 143.12
N ILE A 38 115.28 -122.76 142.83
CA ILE A 38 115.73 -121.68 141.93
C ILE A 38 115.20 -121.90 140.51
N GLY A 39 115.20 -123.15 140.02
CA GLY A 39 114.65 -123.51 138.71
C GLY A 39 113.14 -123.30 138.63
N GLU A 40 112.40 -123.65 139.68
CA GLU A 40 110.96 -123.40 139.78
C GLU A 40 110.65 -121.90 139.86
N GLU A 41 111.43 -121.12 140.61
CA GLU A 41 111.28 -119.67 140.71
C GLU A 41 111.59 -118.97 139.38
N ALA A 42 112.65 -119.38 138.68
CA ALA A 42 112.99 -118.90 137.34
C ALA A 42 111.92 -119.26 136.30
N ARG A 43 111.32 -120.47 136.39
CA ARG A 43 110.16 -120.83 135.55
C ARG A 43 108.95 -119.95 135.86
N ASN A 44 108.66 -119.70 137.13
CA ASN A 44 107.55 -118.85 137.53
C ASN A 44 107.74 -117.39 137.08
N THR A 45 108.97 -116.86 137.12
CA THR A 45 109.26 -115.51 136.60
C THR A 45 109.17 -115.45 135.09
N LEU A 46 109.62 -116.48 134.37
CA LEU A 46 109.47 -116.58 132.92
C LEU A 46 107.99 -116.62 132.53
N ILE A 47 107.18 -117.49 133.15
CA ILE A 47 105.73 -117.59 132.88
C ILE A 47 105.04 -116.24 133.13
N LYS A 48 105.38 -115.54 134.21
CA LYS A 48 104.84 -114.20 134.49
C LYS A 48 105.27 -113.16 133.44
N ALA A 49 106.51 -113.22 132.97
CA ALA A 49 107.02 -112.33 131.93
C ALA A 49 106.37 -112.61 130.57
N GLU A 50 106.21 -113.89 130.19
CA GLU A 50 105.51 -114.32 128.99
C GLU A 50 104.04 -113.93 129.02
N ALA A 51 103.36 -114.09 130.16
CA ALA A 51 101.98 -113.63 130.34
C ALA A 51 101.85 -112.11 130.17
N ARG A 52 102.78 -111.32 130.74
CA ARG A 52 102.82 -109.86 130.56
C ARG A 52 103.13 -109.46 129.11
N TYR A 53 104.06 -110.16 128.45
CA TYR A 53 104.36 -109.92 127.04
C TYR A 53 103.14 -110.24 126.15
N SER A 54 102.44 -111.35 126.41
CA SER A 54 101.23 -111.73 125.69
C SER A 54 100.11 -110.69 125.86
N ASP A 55 99.83 -110.27 127.11
CA ASP A 55 98.82 -109.23 127.41
C ASP A 55 99.17 -107.89 126.75
N THR A 56 100.42 -107.43 126.88
CA THR A 56 100.86 -106.17 126.25
C THR A 56 100.88 -106.24 124.72
N SER A 57 101.25 -107.38 124.15
CA SER A 57 101.20 -107.62 122.70
C SER A 57 99.76 -107.60 122.18
N GLN A 58 98.82 -108.25 122.88
CA GLN A 58 97.39 -108.20 122.55
C GLN A 58 96.84 -106.78 122.66
N ARG A 59 97.18 -106.03 123.72
CA ARG A 59 96.79 -104.62 123.87
C ARG A 59 97.35 -103.74 122.75
N LEU A 60 98.59 -103.98 122.32
CA LEU A 60 99.19 -103.25 121.19
C LEU A 60 98.45 -103.54 119.88
N VAL A 61 98.06 -104.80 119.64
CA VAL A 61 97.26 -105.17 118.46
C VAL A 61 95.89 -104.47 118.49
N SER A 62 95.20 -104.48 119.64
CA SER A 62 93.93 -103.76 119.80
C SER A 62 94.09 -102.25 119.60
N ALA A 63 95.08 -101.62 120.23
CA ALA A 63 95.35 -100.19 120.08
C ALA A 63 95.69 -99.80 118.63
N ARG A 64 96.46 -100.65 117.92
CA ARG A 64 96.74 -100.44 116.49
C ARG A 64 95.48 -100.55 115.63
N ARG A 65 94.60 -101.51 115.93
CA ARG A 65 93.32 -101.66 115.25
C ARG A 65 92.41 -100.46 115.50
N GLU A 66 92.28 -100.01 116.75
CA GLU A 66 91.51 -98.82 117.12
C GLU A 66 92.05 -97.55 116.45
N ALA A 67 93.37 -97.39 116.39
CA ALA A 67 94.00 -96.28 115.69
C ALA A 67 93.71 -96.31 114.18
N ALA A 68 93.78 -97.49 113.54
CA ALA A 68 93.46 -97.65 112.12
C ALA A 68 91.97 -97.39 111.84
N GLU A 69 91.06 -97.89 112.68
CA GLU A 69 89.63 -97.62 112.58
C GLU A 69 89.32 -96.12 112.79
N GLY A 70 89.98 -95.48 113.77
CA GLY A 70 89.88 -94.03 113.99
C GLY A 70 90.39 -93.21 112.81
N GLN A 71 91.51 -93.61 112.21
CA GLN A 71 92.07 -92.97 111.02
C GLN A 71 91.13 -93.13 109.81
N SER A 72 90.54 -94.32 109.60
CA SER A 72 89.55 -94.54 108.52
C SER A 72 88.32 -93.67 108.71
N ARG A 73 87.74 -93.63 109.92
CA ARG A 73 86.58 -92.78 110.23
C ARG A 73 86.88 -91.30 110.07
N ALA A 74 88.07 -90.84 110.51
CA ALA A 74 88.48 -89.46 110.32
C ALA A 74 88.61 -89.11 108.82
N HIS A 75 89.17 -90.03 108.02
CA HIS A 75 89.27 -89.85 106.58
C HIS A 75 87.90 -89.84 105.89
N GLU A 76 86.99 -90.75 106.25
CA GLU A 76 85.60 -90.77 105.75
C GLU A 76 84.88 -89.45 106.05
N LEU A 77 84.94 -88.96 107.29
CA LEU A 77 84.35 -87.69 107.69
C LEU A 77 84.99 -86.51 106.95
N GLN A 78 86.30 -86.55 106.69
CA GLN A 78 86.99 -85.50 105.94
C GLN A 78 86.53 -85.46 104.48
N VAL A 79 86.35 -86.62 103.85
CA VAL A 79 85.80 -86.72 102.49
C VAL A 79 84.35 -86.26 102.44
N GLU A 80 83.53 -86.65 103.42
CA GLU A 80 82.14 -86.20 103.51
C GLU A 80 82.04 -84.69 103.72
N THR A 81 82.87 -84.13 104.60
CA THR A 81 82.96 -82.67 104.83
C THR A 81 83.36 -81.94 103.56
N LEU A 82 84.36 -82.44 102.82
CA LEU A 82 84.78 -81.87 101.54
C LEU A 82 83.62 -81.89 100.52
N ARG A 83 82.91 -83.02 100.42
CA ARG A 83 81.77 -83.18 99.50
C ARG A 83 80.62 -82.22 99.84
N LEU A 84 80.26 -82.10 101.12
CA LEU A 84 79.21 -81.19 101.57
C LEU A 84 79.60 -79.72 101.39
N THR A 85 80.87 -79.39 101.64
CA THR A 85 81.40 -78.04 101.41
C THR A 85 81.33 -77.67 99.93
N GLN A 86 81.75 -78.58 99.05
CA GLN A 86 81.69 -78.37 97.60
C GLN A 86 80.24 -78.23 97.10
N LEU A 87 79.29 -79.01 97.65
CA LEU A 87 77.87 -78.90 97.32
C LEU A 87 77.27 -77.56 97.79
N ALA A 88 77.66 -77.09 98.98
CA ALA A 88 77.23 -75.81 99.52
C ALA A 88 77.78 -74.65 98.67
N GLU A 89 79.06 -74.68 98.30
CA GLU A 89 79.67 -73.70 97.39
C GLU A 89 79.00 -73.69 96.02
N GLN A 90 78.74 -74.86 95.43
CA GLN A 90 78.06 -74.97 94.13
C GLN A 90 76.62 -74.40 94.20
N THR A 91 75.89 -74.73 95.28
CA THR A 91 74.51 -74.24 95.48
C THR A 91 74.48 -72.74 95.72
N ARG A 92 75.46 -72.21 96.46
CA ARG A 92 75.63 -70.77 96.67
C ARG A 92 75.93 -70.06 95.35
N ALA A 93 76.90 -70.55 94.57
CA ALA A 93 77.23 -69.99 93.27
C ALA A 93 76.02 -70.01 92.32
N ARG A 94 75.24 -71.12 92.31
CA ARG A 94 74.02 -71.21 91.50
C ARG A 94 72.93 -70.25 91.99
N SER A 95 72.79 -70.05 93.29
CA SER A 95 71.81 -69.11 93.86
C SER A 95 72.17 -67.67 93.54
N GLU A 96 73.46 -67.31 93.63
CA GLU A 96 73.97 -66.00 93.23
C GLU A 96 73.77 -65.75 91.73
N GLN A 97 74.01 -66.76 90.89
CA GLN A 97 73.71 -66.68 89.46
C GLN A 97 72.22 -66.45 89.19
N LEU A 98 71.33 -67.25 89.79
CA LEU A 98 69.88 -67.11 89.61
C LEU A 98 69.36 -65.77 90.14
N ALA A 99 69.94 -65.24 91.22
CA ALA A 99 69.62 -63.91 91.72
C ALA A 99 70.03 -62.81 90.72
N GLY A 100 71.18 -62.96 90.06
CA GLY A 100 71.60 -62.10 88.95
C GLY A 100 70.64 -62.17 87.77
N ASP A 101 70.31 -63.39 87.30
CA ASP A 101 69.39 -63.61 86.18
C ASP A 101 67.99 -63.02 86.48
N LEU A 102 67.49 -63.15 87.72
CA LEU A 102 66.22 -62.55 88.15
C LEU A 102 66.29 -61.02 88.13
N ALA A 103 67.36 -60.43 88.65
CA ALA A 103 67.54 -58.98 88.63
C ALA A 103 67.62 -58.41 87.20
N GLU A 104 68.24 -59.14 86.27
CA GLU A 104 68.26 -58.77 84.85
C GLU A 104 66.86 -58.83 84.21
N VAL A 105 66.07 -59.87 84.53
CA VAL A 105 64.69 -60.00 84.04
C VAL A 105 63.80 -58.90 84.61
N ASP A 106 63.90 -58.60 85.90
CA ASP A 106 63.12 -57.56 86.56
C ASP A 106 63.45 -56.17 85.95
N ALA A 107 64.73 -55.86 85.76
CA ALA A 107 65.14 -54.63 85.08
C ALA A 107 64.63 -54.56 83.63
N GLY A 108 64.62 -55.69 82.91
CA GLY A 108 64.05 -55.80 81.57
C GLY A 108 62.54 -55.54 81.55
N LEU A 109 61.80 -56.09 82.51
CA LEU A 109 60.36 -55.87 82.65
C LEU A 109 60.02 -54.41 82.96
N GLU A 110 60.76 -53.78 83.88
CA GLU A 110 60.59 -52.35 84.18
C GLU A 110 60.80 -51.47 82.94
N SER A 111 61.87 -51.71 82.17
CA SER A 111 62.14 -50.97 80.94
C SER A 111 61.04 -51.16 79.88
N LEU A 112 60.53 -52.38 79.71
CA LEU A 112 59.42 -52.65 78.79
C LEU A 112 58.13 -51.96 79.25
N GLN A 113 57.86 -51.92 80.54
CA GLN A 113 56.69 -51.26 81.10
C GLN A 113 56.75 -49.74 80.91
N GLU A 114 57.91 -49.12 81.13
CA GLU A 114 58.12 -47.70 80.85
C GLU A 114 57.94 -47.36 79.36
N ARG A 115 58.48 -48.21 78.47
CA ARG A 115 58.28 -48.07 77.02
C ARG A 115 56.81 -48.20 76.64
N ARG A 116 56.08 -49.13 77.26
CA ARG A 116 54.65 -49.33 77.01
C ARG A 116 53.85 -48.09 77.39
N VAL A 117 54.05 -47.57 78.61
CA VAL A 117 53.38 -46.35 79.09
C VAL A 117 53.70 -45.16 78.18
N THR A 118 54.95 -45.00 77.76
CA THR A 118 55.35 -43.92 76.85
C THR A 118 54.69 -44.06 75.47
N ALA A 119 54.58 -45.28 74.94
CA ALA A 119 53.94 -45.55 73.67
C ALA A 119 52.41 -45.35 73.74
N GLU A 120 51.77 -45.78 74.82
CA GLU A 120 50.34 -45.57 75.09
C GLU A 120 50.02 -44.07 75.15
N ALA A 121 50.79 -43.28 75.90
CA ALA A 121 50.60 -41.83 75.98
C ALA A 121 50.75 -41.12 74.62
N ARG A 122 51.75 -41.53 73.82
CA ARG A 122 51.93 -40.99 72.46
C ARG A 122 50.80 -41.40 71.52
N PHE A 123 50.28 -42.61 71.66
CA PHE A 123 49.16 -43.08 70.87
C PHE A 123 47.90 -42.26 71.17
N GLU A 124 47.58 -42.05 72.45
CA GLU A 124 46.45 -41.22 72.86
C GLU A 124 46.57 -39.77 72.36
N GLU A 125 47.78 -39.19 72.40
CA GLU A 125 48.04 -37.86 71.85
C GLU A 125 47.77 -37.79 70.35
N LEU A 126 48.30 -38.76 69.58
CA LEU A 126 48.11 -38.82 68.13
C LEU A 126 46.65 -39.09 67.75
N ASP A 127 45.93 -39.89 68.52
CA ASP A 127 44.51 -40.18 68.29
C ASP A 127 43.64 -38.93 68.50
N MET A 128 43.92 -38.14 69.55
CA MET A 128 43.26 -36.85 69.75
C MET A 128 43.58 -35.84 68.63
N GLN A 129 44.83 -35.79 68.17
CA GLN A 129 45.20 -34.94 67.02
C GLN A 129 44.52 -35.39 65.73
N LEU A 130 44.39 -36.69 65.51
CA LEU A 130 43.67 -37.24 64.36
C LEU A 130 42.19 -36.88 64.41
N ALA A 131 41.55 -36.98 65.58
CA ALA A 131 40.15 -36.59 65.76
C ALA A 131 39.91 -35.09 65.44
N ASP A 132 40.72 -34.18 65.99
CA ASP A 132 40.63 -32.73 65.73
C ASP A 132 40.87 -32.40 64.25
N THR A 133 41.82 -33.06 63.61
CA THR A 133 42.07 -32.85 62.16
C THR A 133 40.95 -33.39 61.28
N GLN A 134 40.36 -34.54 61.62
CA GLN A 134 39.20 -35.10 60.92
C GLN A 134 37.96 -34.23 61.08
N GLU A 135 37.70 -33.70 62.29
CA GLU A 135 36.60 -32.78 62.54
C GLU A 135 36.76 -31.49 61.70
N ARG A 136 37.95 -30.89 61.70
CA ARG A 136 38.24 -29.70 60.88
C ARG A 136 38.08 -29.98 59.39
N HIS A 137 38.50 -31.15 58.91
CA HIS A 137 38.32 -31.55 57.52
C HIS A 137 36.83 -31.62 57.16
N ALA A 138 36.01 -32.29 57.97
CA ALA A 138 34.57 -32.39 57.74
C ALA A 138 33.89 -31.00 57.73
N GLN A 139 34.25 -30.11 58.66
CA GLN A 139 33.75 -28.73 58.68
C GLN A 139 34.15 -27.94 57.44
N LEU A 140 35.38 -28.12 56.93
CA LEU A 140 35.83 -27.46 55.71
C LEU A 140 35.10 -28.01 54.47
N ASP A 141 34.87 -29.32 54.39
CA ASP A 141 34.11 -29.93 53.30
C ASP A 141 32.68 -29.39 53.24
N GLU A 142 32.00 -29.29 54.38
CA GLU A 142 30.65 -28.69 54.45
C GLU A 142 30.65 -27.24 53.96
N ARG A 143 31.66 -26.45 54.34
CA ARG A 143 31.81 -25.06 53.90
C ARG A 143 32.08 -24.95 52.40
N VAL A 144 32.84 -25.88 51.82
CA VAL A 144 33.08 -25.95 50.37
C VAL A 144 31.77 -26.23 49.63
N ILE A 145 31.01 -27.25 50.07
CA ILE A 145 29.72 -27.60 49.48
C ILE A 145 28.74 -26.41 49.54
N GLU A 146 28.67 -25.71 50.69
CA GLU A 146 27.81 -24.53 50.83
C GLU A 146 28.25 -23.38 49.92
N ALA A 147 29.55 -23.13 49.79
CA ALA A 147 30.10 -22.10 48.92
C ALA A 147 29.85 -22.41 47.43
N GLU A 148 30.02 -23.66 47.01
CA GLU A 148 29.72 -24.11 45.65
C GLU A 148 28.24 -23.96 45.31
N ARG A 149 27.35 -24.30 46.25
CA ARG A 149 25.92 -24.10 46.08
C ARG A 149 25.56 -22.62 45.92
N LYS A 150 26.09 -21.75 46.79
CA LYS A 150 25.88 -20.29 46.68
C LYS A 150 26.41 -19.73 45.36
N LEU A 151 27.56 -20.22 44.89
CA LEU A 151 28.13 -19.82 43.60
C LEU A 151 27.24 -20.25 42.43
N ALA A 152 26.71 -21.48 42.46
CA ALA A 152 25.80 -21.98 41.43
C ALA A 152 24.49 -21.16 41.39
N GLU A 153 23.90 -20.88 42.55
CA GLU A 153 22.71 -20.03 42.67
C GLU A 153 22.96 -18.61 42.13
N ALA A 154 24.09 -17.98 42.48
CA ALA A 154 24.44 -16.65 42.00
C ALA A 154 24.67 -16.61 40.47
N ARG A 155 25.30 -17.65 39.90
CA ARG A 155 25.50 -17.76 38.44
C ARG A 155 24.18 -17.90 37.68
N GLU A 156 23.23 -18.65 38.22
CA GLU A 156 21.92 -18.82 37.58
C GLU A 156 21.10 -17.53 37.66
N GLN A 157 21.16 -16.82 38.78
CA GLN A 157 20.57 -15.47 38.91
C GLN A 157 21.19 -14.50 37.90
N GLN A 158 22.53 -14.49 37.77
CA GLN A 158 23.22 -13.65 36.78
C GLN A 158 22.74 -13.94 35.36
N ARG A 159 22.69 -15.21 34.94
CA ARG A 159 22.21 -15.60 33.60
C ARG A 159 20.78 -15.16 33.35
N THR A 160 19.92 -15.29 34.35
CA THR A 160 18.52 -14.84 34.27
C THR A 160 18.44 -13.33 34.07
N LEU A 161 19.19 -12.56 34.85
CA LEU A 161 19.23 -11.10 34.75
C LEU A 161 19.85 -10.63 33.42
N GLU A 162 20.90 -11.28 32.93
CA GLU A 162 21.50 -10.99 31.63
C GLU A 162 20.50 -11.21 30.48
N ARG A 163 19.74 -12.32 30.53
CA ARG A 163 18.69 -12.59 29.56
C ARG A 163 17.59 -11.53 29.61
N GLN A 164 17.10 -11.16 30.81
CA GLN A 164 16.10 -10.11 30.97
C GLN A 164 16.60 -8.75 30.46
N ALA A 165 17.86 -8.41 30.71
CA ALA A 165 18.48 -7.18 30.22
C ALA A 165 18.58 -7.16 28.68
N GLN A 166 18.96 -8.28 28.07
CA GLN A 166 18.99 -8.41 26.61
C GLN A 166 17.58 -8.28 26.01
N GLU A 167 16.59 -9.00 26.54
CA GLU A 167 15.19 -8.90 26.11
C GLU A 167 14.66 -7.47 26.21
N ALA A 168 14.93 -6.78 27.32
CA ALA A 168 14.57 -5.37 27.50
C ALA A 168 15.26 -4.45 26.48
N GLN A 169 16.54 -4.69 26.17
CA GLN A 169 17.27 -3.91 25.17
C GLN A 169 16.72 -4.12 23.75
N PHE A 170 16.36 -5.35 23.39
CA PHE A 170 15.70 -5.64 22.11
C PHE A 170 14.32 -4.98 22.03
N ALA A 171 13.51 -5.06 23.09
CA ALA A 171 12.22 -4.41 23.16
C ALA A 171 12.35 -2.89 23.01
N GLN A 172 13.31 -2.26 23.70
CA GLN A 172 13.58 -0.83 23.57
C GLN A 172 13.94 -0.44 22.13
N ARG A 173 14.83 -1.19 21.47
CA ARG A 173 15.22 -0.93 20.07
C ARG A 173 14.04 -1.08 19.11
N SER A 174 13.22 -2.10 19.31
CA SER A 174 12.01 -2.34 18.50
C SER A 174 11.00 -1.20 18.66
N LEU A 175 10.74 -0.76 19.90
CA LEU A 175 9.86 0.37 20.17
C LEU A 175 10.39 1.69 19.60
N ALA A 176 11.70 1.94 19.69
CA ALA A 176 12.32 3.12 19.10
C ALA A 176 12.20 3.13 17.56
N ALA A 177 12.42 1.98 16.91
CA ALA A 177 12.23 1.85 15.47
C ALA A 177 10.77 2.12 15.07
N ARG A 178 9.81 1.57 15.82
CA ARG A 178 8.38 1.79 15.59
C ARG A 178 7.95 3.24 15.82
N GLN A 179 8.52 3.91 16.83
CA GLN A 179 8.31 5.35 17.04
C GLN A 179 8.82 6.17 15.85
N GLN A 180 10.01 5.85 15.31
CA GLN A 180 10.53 6.54 14.13
C GLN A 180 9.68 6.29 12.88
N GLU A 181 9.20 5.05 12.67
CA GLU A 181 8.30 4.72 11.58
C GLU A 181 6.99 5.51 11.67
N LEU A 182 6.34 5.49 12.85
CA LEU A 182 5.13 6.27 13.09
C LEU A 182 5.36 7.77 12.89
N GLY A 183 6.51 8.30 13.30
CA GLY A 183 6.90 9.68 13.04
C GLY A 183 6.91 10.00 11.55
N ARG A 184 7.55 9.16 10.72
CA ARG A 184 7.57 9.34 9.25
C ARG A 184 6.17 9.25 8.63
N THR A 185 5.32 8.34 9.13
CA THR A 185 3.93 8.23 8.69
C THR A 185 3.14 9.49 9.01
N ILE A 186 3.31 10.05 10.22
CA ILE A 186 2.68 11.31 10.64
C ILE A 186 3.15 12.46 9.76
N ASP A 187 4.45 12.58 9.50
CA ASP A 187 5.01 13.64 8.64
C ASP A 187 4.43 13.56 7.23
N THR A 188 4.37 12.35 6.65
CA THR A 188 3.82 12.11 5.31
C THR A 188 2.33 12.46 5.26
N ALA A 189 1.54 12.00 6.24
CA ALA A 189 0.12 12.31 6.33
C ALA A 189 -0.13 13.81 6.48
N SER A 190 0.71 14.51 7.25
CA SER A 190 0.62 15.97 7.42
C SER A 190 0.91 16.71 6.13
N GLN A 191 1.94 16.30 5.37
CA GLN A 191 2.24 16.87 4.05
C GLN A 191 1.11 16.63 3.04
N GLN A 192 0.54 15.42 3.03
CA GLN A 192 -0.60 15.09 2.18
C GLN A 192 -1.83 15.94 2.51
N ALA A 193 -2.15 16.11 3.80
CA ALA A 193 -3.26 16.94 4.24
C ALA A 193 -3.10 18.40 3.77
N ALA A 194 -1.90 18.97 3.93
CA ALA A 194 -1.60 20.33 3.45
C ALA A 194 -1.69 20.46 1.91
N GLY A 195 -1.26 19.44 1.18
CA GLY A 195 -1.41 19.37 -0.27
C GLY A 195 -2.88 19.38 -0.70
N ILE A 196 -3.71 18.54 -0.08
CA ILE A 196 -5.15 18.46 -0.33
C ILE A 196 -5.85 19.79 0.00
N GLU A 197 -5.48 20.45 1.10
CA GLU A 197 -6.04 21.75 1.46
C GLU A 197 -5.72 22.82 0.41
N THR A 198 -4.49 22.80 -0.12
CA THR A 198 -4.08 23.70 -1.21
C THR A 198 -4.86 23.43 -2.50
N GLU A 199 -5.03 22.16 -2.86
CA GLU A 199 -5.83 21.76 -4.04
C GLU A 199 -7.30 22.14 -3.88
N GLN A 200 -7.87 21.95 -2.69
CA GLN A 200 -9.23 22.36 -2.38
C GLN A 200 -9.40 23.88 -2.56
N GLN A 201 -8.45 24.67 -2.07
CA GLN A 201 -8.48 26.11 -2.22
C GLN A 201 -8.44 26.53 -3.70
N ARG A 202 -7.55 25.91 -4.49
CA ARG A 202 -7.49 26.16 -5.95
C ARG A 202 -8.80 25.80 -6.65
N ALA A 203 -9.38 24.64 -6.33
CA ALA A 203 -10.64 24.20 -6.91
C ALA A 203 -11.80 25.16 -6.55
N ARG A 204 -11.82 25.71 -5.33
CA ARG A 204 -12.79 26.73 -4.93
C ARG A 204 -12.63 28.03 -5.73
N GLU A 205 -11.40 28.52 -5.87
CA GLU A 205 -11.11 29.71 -6.67
C GLU A 205 -11.46 29.51 -8.15
N GLU A 206 -11.22 28.33 -8.71
CA GLU A 206 -11.62 27.99 -10.07
C GLU A 206 -13.14 27.96 -10.22
N LEU A 207 -13.86 27.35 -9.27
CA LEU A 207 -15.31 27.34 -9.24
C LEU A 207 -15.90 28.76 -9.17
N GLU A 208 -15.31 29.64 -8.35
CA GLU A 208 -15.72 31.05 -8.29
C GLU A 208 -15.49 31.79 -9.61
N ARG A 209 -14.45 31.43 -10.37
CA ARG A 209 -14.14 32.03 -11.68
C ARG A 209 -15.04 31.51 -12.79
N LEU A 210 -15.51 30.26 -12.69
CA LEU A 210 -16.47 29.67 -13.62
C LEU A 210 -17.85 30.29 -13.40
N THR A 211 -18.02 31.51 -13.90
CA THR A 211 -19.32 32.19 -13.93
C THR A 211 -19.93 32.11 -15.32
N ASP A 212 -21.23 31.83 -15.38
CA ASP A 212 -22.01 31.85 -16.62
C ASP A 212 -22.19 33.27 -17.19
N ALA A 213 -21.58 34.29 -16.56
CA ALA A 213 -21.71 35.69 -16.96
C ALA A 213 -21.31 35.90 -18.44
N ALA A 214 -20.24 35.26 -18.91
CA ALA A 214 -19.83 35.33 -20.32
C ALA A 214 -20.83 34.64 -21.26
N ALA A 215 -21.36 33.48 -20.86
CA ALA A 215 -22.38 32.76 -21.63
C ALA A 215 -23.72 33.51 -21.66
N GLN A 216 -24.13 34.11 -20.55
CA GLN A 216 -25.33 34.93 -20.44
C GLN A 216 -25.21 36.24 -21.24
N ALA A 217 -24.04 36.91 -21.21
CA ALA A 217 -23.78 38.08 -22.05
C ALA A 217 -23.80 37.73 -23.54
N GLY A 218 -23.22 36.58 -23.92
CA GLY A 218 -23.29 36.05 -25.28
C GLY A 218 -24.73 35.74 -25.72
N LEU A 219 -25.52 35.12 -24.84
CA LEU A 219 -26.94 34.83 -25.08
C LEU A 219 -27.77 36.12 -25.25
N GLN A 220 -27.58 37.11 -24.37
CA GLN A 220 -28.26 38.41 -24.49
C GLN A 220 -27.90 39.13 -25.79
N SER A 221 -26.62 39.11 -26.19
CA SER A 221 -26.17 39.69 -27.47
C SER A 221 -26.83 38.98 -28.67
N ALA A 222 -26.91 37.65 -28.64
CA ALA A 222 -27.57 36.87 -29.70
C ALA A 222 -29.09 37.14 -29.76
N LEU A 223 -29.75 37.27 -28.61
CA LEU A 223 -31.16 37.63 -28.53
C LEU A 223 -31.43 39.05 -29.05
N ALA A 224 -30.58 40.01 -28.71
CA ALA A 224 -30.67 41.38 -29.23
C ALA A 224 -30.51 41.40 -30.76
N LEU A 225 -29.52 40.68 -31.29
CA LEU A 225 -29.33 40.54 -32.74
C LEU A 225 -30.53 39.87 -33.41
N LYS A 226 -31.11 38.83 -32.80
CA LYS A 226 -32.32 38.19 -33.32
C LYS A 226 -33.49 39.20 -33.41
N LEU A 227 -33.72 39.96 -32.34
CA LEU A 227 -34.79 40.97 -32.29
C LEU A 227 -34.62 42.03 -33.37
N GLU A 228 -33.40 42.53 -33.56
CA GLU A 228 -33.06 43.50 -34.61
C GLU A 228 -33.40 42.95 -36.01
N ARG A 229 -33.04 41.69 -36.28
CA ARG A 229 -33.34 41.04 -37.57
C ARG A 229 -34.83 40.82 -37.79
N GLU A 230 -35.57 40.45 -36.75
CA GLU A 230 -37.04 40.32 -36.81
C GLU A 230 -37.71 41.68 -37.10
N GLN A 231 -37.26 42.76 -36.46
CA GLN A 231 -37.75 44.11 -36.74
C GLN A 231 -37.46 44.55 -38.18
N ALA A 232 -36.24 44.31 -38.67
CA ALA A 232 -35.88 44.61 -40.05
C ALA A 232 -36.74 43.83 -41.06
N LEU A 233 -37.02 42.55 -40.79
CA LEU A 233 -37.91 41.73 -41.62
C LEU A 233 -39.35 42.26 -41.61
N ALA A 234 -39.88 42.64 -40.44
CA ALA A 234 -41.22 43.21 -40.32
C ALA A 234 -41.34 44.53 -41.10
N ALA A 235 -40.33 45.40 -41.03
CA ALA A 235 -40.28 46.65 -41.80
C ALA A 235 -40.29 46.39 -43.32
N GLN A 236 -39.51 45.42 -43.80
CA GLN A 236 -39.49 45.04 -45.21
C GLN A 236 -40.83 44.46 -45.68
N ARG A 237 -41.49 43.63 -44.85
CA ARG A 237 -42.84 43.12 -45.15
C ARG A 237 -43.87 44.24 -45.24
N SER A 238 -43.84 45.18 -44.30
CA SER A 238 -44.74 46.35 -44.35
C SER A 238 -44.53 47.19 -45.61
N SER A 239 -43.28 47.39 -46.04
CA SER A 239 -42.95 48.09 -47.28
C SER A 239 -43.49 47.34 -48.51
N TYR A 240 -43.34 46.01 -48.53
CA TYR A 240 -43.88 45.16 -49.60
C TYR A 240 -45.41 45.21 -49.68
N ASP A 241 -46.10 45.17 -48.54
CA ASP A 241 -47.56 45.26 -48.49
C ASP A 241 -48.06 46.64 -48.97
N ASP A 242 -47.39 47.73 -48.58
CA ASP A 242 -47.70 49.09 -49.04
C ASP A 242 -47.50 49.25 -50.56
N LEU A 243 -46.39 48.72 -51.10
CA LEU A 243 -46.15 48.71 -52.55
C LEU A 243 -47.20 47.89 -53.30
N THR A 244 -47.61 46.75 -52.75
CA THR A 244 -48.64 45.90 -53.34
C THR A 244 -50.01 46.60 -53.36
N ALA A 245 -50.36 47.32 -52.28
CA ALA A 245 -51.57 48.14 -52.23
C ALA A 245 -51.54 49.28 -53.26
N LYS A 246 -50.39 49.97 -53.40
CA LYS A 246 -50.19 51.02 -54.41
C LYS A 246 -50.32 50.49 -55.83
N LEU A 247 -49.78 49.31 -56.12
CA LEU A 247 -49.90 48.67 -57.43
C LEU A 247 -51.36 48.37 -57.77
N ARG A 248 -52.11 47.75 -56.85
CA ARG A 248 -53.55 47.48 -57.02
C ARG A 248 -54.35 48.75 -57.28
N ALA A 249 -54.11 49.81 -56.51
CA ALA A 249 -54.79 51.09 -56.70
C ALA A 249 -54.46 51.73 -58.06
N SER A 250 -53.22 51.58 -58.55
CA SER A 250 -52.82 52.05 -59.87
C SER A 250 -53.50 51.25 -61.00
N ASP A 251 -53.59 49.94 -60.85
CA ASP A 251 -54.30 49.07 -61.80
C ASP A 251 -55.80 49.39 -61.87
N GLU A 252 -56.44 49.63 -60.73
CA GLU A 252 -57.84 50.07 -60.68
C GLU A 252 -58.03 51.43 -61.39
N ARG A 253 -57.13 52.39 -61.17
CA ARG A 253 -57.15 53.67 -61.90
C ARG A 253 -56.97 53.49 -63.40
N ARG A 254 -56.05 52.63 -63.84
CA ARG A 254 -55.87 52.32 -65.26
C ARG A 254 -57.16 51.77 -65.87
N LEU A 255 -57.81 50.84 -65.19
CA LEU A 255 -59.04 50.20 -65.65
C LEU A 255 -60.24 51.18 -65.69
N GLN A 256 -60.31 52.11 -64.74
CA GLN A 256 -61.28 53.22 -64.76
C GLN A 256 -61.05 54.16 -65.96
N LEU A 257 -59.80 54.52 -66.23
CA LEU A 257 -59.43 55.36 -67.38
C LEU A 257 -59.73 54.66 -68.72
N GLU A 258 -59.44 53.36 -68.84
CA GLU A 258 -59.79 52.56 -70.02
C GLU A 258 -61.30 52.53 -70.26
N ARG A 259 -62.11 52.33 -69.21
CA ARG A 259 -63.59 52.38 -69.32
C ARG A 259 -64.12 53.76 -69.71
N ALA A 260 -63.43 54.84 -69.31
CA ALA A 260 -63.82 56.21 -69.66
C ALA A 260 -63.45 56.62 -71.09
N LEU A 261 -62.48 55.93 -71.72
CA LEU A 261 -62.00 56.23 -73.08
C LEU A 261 -63.02 55.88 -74.17
N ASP A 262 -63.72 54.75 -74.05
CA ASP A 262 -64.69 54.29 -75.05
C ASP A 262 -65.86 55.28 -75.28
N PRO A 263 -66.54 55.84 -74.26
CA PRO A 263 -67.58 56.83 -74.48
C PRO A 263 -67.03 58.14 -75.06
N LEU A 264 -65.80 58.53 -74.74
CA LEU A 264 -65.14 59.69 -75.35
C LEU A 264 -64.85 59.44 -76.83
N ARG A 265 -64.36 58.25 -77.20
CA ARG A 265 -64.14 57.85 -78.59
C ARG A 265 -65.44 57.85 -79.39
N GLN A 266 -66.51 57.28 -78.85
CA GLN A 266 -67.84 57.29 -79.47
C GLN A 266 -68.36 58.71 -79.71
N ARG A 267 -68.12 59.62 -78.76
CA ARG A 267 -68.53 61.03 -78.89
C ARG A 267 -67.73 61.78 -79.95
N ILE A 268 -66.45 61.45 -80.14
CA ILE A 268 -65.64 61.98 -81.25
C ILE A 268 -66.19 61.49 -82.60
N THR A 269 -66.48 60.20 -82.75
CA THR A 269 -67.05 59.66 -84.01
C THR A 269 -68.43 60.24 -84.31
N ASP A 270 -69.29 60.41 -83.32
CA ASP A 270 -70.61 61.04 -83.49
C ASP A 270 -70.48 62.51 -83.96
N LEU A 271 -69.54 63.27 -83.37
CA LEU A 271 -69.28 64.65 -83.82
C LEU A 271 -68.69 64.71 -85.23
N GLN A 272 -67.78 63.80 -85.59
CA GLN A 272 -67.23 63.72 -86.95
C GLN A 272 -68.30 63.39 -88.00
N LEU A 273 -69.20 62.44 -87.71
CA LEU A 273 -70.33 62.11 -88.60
C LEU A 273 -71.28 63.31 -88.80
N LYS A 274 -71.58 64.05 -87.73
CA LYS A 274 -72.42 65.26 -87.80
C LYS A 274 -71.76 66.38 -88.62
N GLU A 275 -70.45 66.57 -88.47
CA GLU A 275 -69.69 67.55 -89.26
C GLU A 275 -69.67 67.17 -90.75
N GLN A 276 -69.41 65.89 -91.06
CA GLN A 276 -69.39 65.41 -92.45
C GLN A 276 -70.77 65.52 -93.13
N ALA A 277 -71.86 65.22 -92.39
CA ALA A 277 -73.22 65.40 -92.87
C ALA A 277 -73.57 66.88 -93.14
N ALA A 278 -73.16 67.80 -92.26
CA ALA A 278 -73.37 69.24 -92.46
C ALA A 278 -72.59 69.78 -93.66
N ARG A 279 -71.36 69.30 -93.86
CA ARG A 279 -70.51 69.68 -95.00
C ARG A 279 -71.11 69.22 -96.33
N LEU A 280 -71.52 67.95 -96.42
CA LEU A 280 -72.19 67.41 -97.61
C LEU A 280 -73.50 68.16 -97.92
N GLY A 281 -74.29 68.49 -96.89
CA GLY A 281 -75.49 69.31 -97.06
C GLY A 281 -75.18 70.69 -97.63
N THR A 282 -74.13 71.34 -97.13
CA THR A 282 -73.68 72.65 -97.62
C THR A 282 -73.22 72.57 -99.09
N GLU A 283 -72.42 71.57 -99.44
CA GLU A 283 -71.96 71.35 -100.82
C GLU A 283 -73.14 71.08 -101.76
N GLN A 284 -74.09 70.22 -101.39
CA GLN A 284 -75.26 69.89 -102.20
C GLN A 284 -76.16 71.12 -102.46
N TYR A 285 -76.47 71.92 -101.43
CA TYR A 285 -77.29 73.12 -101.61
C TYR A 285 -76.55 74.22 -102.38
N THR A 286 -75.23 74.31 -102.23
CA THR A 286 -74.41 75.24 -103.04
C THR A 286 -74.45 74.85 -104.51
N GLN A 287 -74.37 73.56 -104.83
CA GLN A 287 -74.45 73.06 -106.19
C GLN A 287 -75.82 73.35 -106.83
N LEU A 288 -76.91 73.11 -106.10
CA LEU A 288 -78.27 73.41 -106.57
C LEU A 288 -78.48 74.91 -106.87
N LEU A 289 -77.86 75.79 -106.08
CA LEU A 289 -77.90 77.24 -106.33
C LEU A 289 -77.08 77.65 -107.56
N GLN A 290 -75.95 76.98 -107.81
CA GLN A 290 -75.13 77.19 -109.02
C GLN A 290 -75.85 76.70 -110.29
N ASP A 291 -76.43 75.50 -110.26
CA ASP A 291 -77.15 74.92 -111.41
C ASP A 291 -78.39 75.74 -111.78
N ALA A 292 -78.99 76.43 -110.81
CA ALA A 292 -80.10 77.36 -111.04
C ALA A 292 -79.67 78.75 -111.56
N GLU A 293 -78.36 78.96 -111.80
CA GLU A 293 -77.74 80.26 -112.14
C GLU A 293 -78.19 81.39 -111.20
N ALA A 294 -78.39 81.07 -109.92
CA ALA A 294 -78.92 82.01 -108.95
C ALA A 294 -77.90 83.09 -108.60
N ASP A 295 -78.29 84.36 -108.73
CA ASP A 295 -77.52 85.48 -108.19
C ASP A 295 -77.61 85.47 -106.66
N LEU A 296 -76.57 84.93 -106.03
CA LEU A 296 -76.50 84.77 -104.56
C LEU A 296 -76.61 86.11 -103.81
N ALA A 297 -76.16 87.22 -104.39
CA ALA A 297 -76.29 88.53 -103.76
C ALA A 297 -77.76 88.99 -103.77
N ALA A 298 -78.45 88.80 -104.89
CA ALA A 298 -79.88 89.10 -105.02
C ALA A 298 -80.76 88.16 -104.17
N VAL A 299 -80.43 86.86 -104.07
CA VAL A 299 -81.16 85.90 -103.22
C VAL A 299 -80.95 86.20 -101.73
N SER A 300 -79.71 86.51 -101.32
CA SER A 300 -79.44 86.95 -99.94
C SER A 300 -80.22 88.23 -99.60
N GLN A 301 -80.25 89.18 -100.53
CA GLN A 301 -81.00 90.42 -100.38
C GLN A 301 -82.52 90.18 -100.34
N SER A 302 -83.06 89.28 -101.17
CA SER A 302 -84.48 88.94 -101.16
C SER A 302 -84.93 88.17 -99.91
N ILE A 303 -84.07 87.33 -99.33
CA ILE A 303 -84.33 86.67 -98.04
C ILE A 303 -84.40 87.72 -96.92
N THR A 304 -83.50 88.70 -96.95
CA THR A 304 -83.41 89.75 -95.93
C THR A 304 -84.54 90.77 -96.06
N GLU A 305 -84.86 91.21 -97.27
CA GLU A 305 -85.94 92.18 -97.56
C GLU A 305 -87.34 91.55 -97.51
N GLY A 306 -87.47 90.29 -97.93
CA GLY A 306 -88.71 89.52 -97.91
C GLY A 306 -89.01 88.81 -96.60
N ASN A 307 -88.12 88.90 -95.60
CA ASN A 307 -88.27 88.30 -94.27
C ASN A 307 -88.55 86.79 -94.31
N VAL A 308 -87.86 86.09 -95.22
CA VAL A 308 -88.11 84.68 -95.52
C VAL A 308 -87.63 83.79 -94.37
N ARG A 309 -88.50 82.91 -93.87
CA ARG A 309 -88.17 81.94 -92.80
C ARG A 309 -88.12 80.52 -93.35
N LEU A 310 -87.18 79.73 -92.83
CA LEU A 310 -87.00 78.33 -93.22
C LEU A 310 -88.27 77.49 -93.01
N GLN A 311 -89.01 77.79 -91.94
CA GLN A 311 -90.25 77.11 -91.59
C GLN A 311 -91.42 77.68 -92.39
N GLY A 312 -91.93 76.92 -93.37
CA GLY A 312 -93.08 77.30 -94.22
C GLY A 312 -92.78 77.28 -95.73
N LEU A 313 -91.51 77.46 -96.12
CA LEU A 313 -91.07 77.46 -97.53
C LEU A 313 -91.44 76.19 -98.30
N GLN A 314 -91.34 75.02 -97.66
CA GLN A 314 -91.74 73.76 -98.31
C GLN A 314 -93.23 73.76 -98.69
N GLY A 315 -94.09 74.36 -97.87
CA GLY A 315 -95.52 74.49 -98.15
C GLY A 315 -95.83 75.45 -99.30
N GLU A 316 -95.03 76.51 -99.49
CA GLU A 316 -95.16 77.42 -100.63
C GLU A 316 -94.69 76.77 -101.93
N ILE A 317 -93.59 75.99 -101.90
CA ILE A 317 -93.13 75.19 -103.05
C ILE A 317 -94.24 74.24 -103.50
N ASP A 318 -94.86 73.51 -102.58
CA ASP A 318 -95.95 72.57 -102.88
C ASP A 318 -97.23 73.27 -103.39
N ARG A 319 -97.43 74.56 -103.10
CA ARG A 319 -98.54 75.36 -103.62
C ARG A 319 -98.28 75.81 -105.05
N LEU A 320 -97.11 76.40 -105.34
CA LEU A 320 -96.73 76.84 -106.69
C LEU A 320 -96.67 75.66 -107.66
N HIS A 321 -96.20 74.49 -107.22
CA HIS A 321 -96.19 73.30 -108.07
C HIS A 321 -97.60 72.85 -108.47
N ARG A 322 -98.58 73.01 -107.56
CA ARG A 322 -100.00 72.76 -107.86
C ARG A 322 -100.60 73.82 -108.80
N GLU A 323 -100.24 75.08 -108.63
CA GLU A 323 -100.67 76.16 -109.55
C GLU A 323 -100.08 75.99 -110.95
N ILE A 324 -98.82 75.54 -111.08
CA ILE A 324 -98.18 75.23 -112.37
C ILE A 324 -98.84 74.06 -113.08
N GLN A 325 -99.19 72.98 -112.38
CA GLN A 325 -99.93 71.87 -113.00
C GLN A 325 -101.36 72.26 -113.43
N ALA A 326 -101.98 73.24 -112.79
CA ALA A 326 -103.33 73.70 -113.12
C ALA A 326 -103.40 74.53 -114.43
N LEU A 327 -102.27 75.08 -114.92
CA LEU A 327 -102.22 75.90 -116.13
C LEU A 327 -102.45 75.13 -117.45
N GLY A 328 -102.43 73.79 -117.42
CA GLY A 328 -102.74 72.95 -118.58
C GLY A 328 -101.73 73.05 -119.74
N ALA A 329 -101.83 72.16 -120.73
CA ALA A 329 -100.87 72.10 -121.83
C ALA A 329 -100.96 73.33 -122.76
N VAL A 330 -99.87 74.09 -122.85
CA VAL A 330 -99.76 75.32 -123.65
C VAL A 330 -99.64 74.99 -125.14
N ASN A 331 -100.51 75.58 -125.98
CA ASN A 331 -100.53 75.37 -127.43
C ASN A 331 -99.42 76.17 -128.15
N LEU A 332 -98.29 75.51 -128.42
CA LEU A 332 -97.09 76.10 -129.02
C LEU A 332 -97.20 76.46 -130.51
N ALA A 333 -98.31 76.13 -131.21
CA ALA A 333 -98.49 76.42 -132.65
C ALA A 333 -99.25 77.74 -132.95
N ALA A 334 -99.68 78.47 -131.92
CA ALA A 334 -100.50 79.69 -132.07
C ALA A 334 -99.79 80.86 -132.77
N LEU A 335 -98.45 80.87 -132.77
CA LEU A 335 -97.65 81.95 -133.39
C LEU A 335 -97.66 81.85 -134.93
N ASP A 336 -97.65 80.63 -135.48
CA ASP A 336 -97.62 80.40 -136.92
C ASP A 336 -99.00 80.67 -137.56
N GLU A 337 -100.09 80.31 -136.86
CA GLU A 337 -101.46 80.63 -137.29
C GLU A 337 -101.74 82.14 -137.36
N LEU A 338 -101.19 82.92 -136.43
CA LEU A 338 -101.31 84.40 -136.44
C LEU A 338 -100.58 85.02 -137.63
N THR A 339 -99.48 84.40 -138.06
CA THR A 339 -98.65 84.90 -139.17
C THR A 339 -99.36 84.69 -140.52
N ALA A 340 -99.94 83.51 -140.74
CA ALA A 340 -100.74 83.21 -141.94
C ALA A 340 -102.00 84.08 -142.07
N ALA A 341 -102.63 84.44 -140.95
CA ALA A 341 -103.80 85.33 -140.94
C ALA A 341 -103.46 86.79 -141.33
N ARG A 342 -102.24 87.25 -141.04
CA ARG A 342 -101.79 88.62 -141.37
C ARG A 342 -101.50 88.80 -142.86
N GLU A 343 -100.89 87.83 -143.53
CA GLU A 343 -100.59 87.90 -144.96
C GLU A 343 -101.87 87.95 -145.83
N ARG A 344 -102.91 87.21 -145.42
CA ARG A 344 -104.20 87.16 -146.14
C ARG A 344 -104.95 88.49 -146.10
N LYS A 345 -104.77 89.27 -145.04
CA LYS A 345 -105.35 90.61 -144.89
C LYS A 345 -104.69 91.61 -145.84
N GLN A 346 -103.36 91.60 -145.92
CA GLN A 346 -102.59 92.53 -146.77
C GLN A 346 -102.93 92.38 -148.27
N PHE A 347 -103.23 91.16 -148.72
CA PHE A 347 -103.61 90.90 -150.12
C PHE A 347 -105.00 91.46 -150.49
N LEU A 348 -105.94 91.48 -149.54
CA LEU A 348 -107.31 92.00 -149.75
C LEU A 348 -107.34 93.53 -149.72
N ASP A 349 -106.53 94.16 -148.87
CA ASP A 349 -106.41 95.63 -148.79
C ASP A 349 -105.86 96.24 -150.11
N ALA A 350 -104.98 95.52 -150.82
CA ALA A 350 -104.43 95.96 -152.10
C ALA A 350 -105.45 95.94 -153.26
N GLN A 351 -106.32 94.91 -153.33
CA GLN A 351 -107.38 94.85 -154.36
C GLN A 351 -108.46 95.91 -154.18
N SER A 352 -108.73 96.33 -152.94
CA SER A 352 -109.71 97.39 -152.64
C SER A 352 -109.22 98.76 -153.11
N ALA A 353 -107.91 99.01 -153.08
CA ALA A 353 -107.32 100.27 -153.53
C ALA A 353 -107.46 100.43 -155.06
N ASP A 354 -107.15 99.38 -155.82
CA ASP A 354 -107.17 99.36 -157.29
C ASP A 354 -108.57 99.63 -157.87
N LEU A 355 -109.62 99.13 -157.22
CA LEU A 355 -111.03 99.37 -157.59
C LEU A 355 -111.50 100.79 -157.30
N THR A 356 -110.96 101.42 -156.25
CA THR A 356 -111.34 102.78 -155.84
C THR A 356 -110.77 103.81 -156.81
N GLU A 357 -109.56 103.59 -157.31
CA GLU A 357 -108.88 104.49 -158.23
C GLU A 357 -109.52 104.49 -159.64
N ALA A 358 -109.92 103.32 -160.14
CA ALA A 358 -110.64 103.20 -161.42
C ALA A 358 -111.99 103.92 -161.43
N MET A 359 -112.64 104.06 -160.26
CA MET A 359 -113.92 104.74 -160.09
C MET A 359 -113.78 106.27 -160.22
N THR A 360 -112.73 106.85 -159.63
CA THR A 360 -112.40 108.28 -159.74
C THR A 360 -112.11 108.72 -161.17
N THR A 361 -111.48 107.86 -161.97
CA THR A 361 -111.16 108.13 -163.39
C THR A 361 -112.39 108.25 -164.29
N LEU A 362 -113.52 107.64 -163.90
CA LEU A 362 -114.81 107.75 -164.61
C LEU A 362 -115.62 108.99 -164.20
N GLU A 363 -115.55 109.42 -162.94
CA GLU A 363 -116.28 110.60 -162.44
C GLU A 363 -115.71 111.92 -162.97
N ASP A 364 -114.39 112.02 -163.14
CA ASP A 364 -113.76 113.23 -163.67
C ASP A 364 -113.97 113.41 -165.19
N ALA A 365 -114.12 112.31 -165.93
CA ALA A 365 -114.50 112.33 -167.34
C ALA A 365 -115.93 112.87 -167.55
N ILE A 366 -116.83 112.65 -166.59
CA ILE A 366 -118.23 113.14 -166.62
C ILE A 366 -118.30 114.63 -166.24
N LYS A 367 -117.54 115.07 -165.22
CA LYS A 367 -117.50 116.47 -164.78
C LYS A 367 -117.02 117.45 -165.85
N LYS A 368 -116.15 117.02 -166.76
CA LYS A 368 -115.59 117.93 -167.77
C LYS A 368 -116.50 118.10 -169.00
N ILE A 369 -117.25 117.06 -169.36
CA ILE A 369 -118.30 117.12 -170.40
C ILE A 369 -119.45 118.05 -169.94
N ASP A 370 -119.78 118.08 -168.64
CA ASP A 370 -120.77 118.98 -168.04
C ASP A 370 -120.30 120.45 -167.92
N GLY A 371 -118.98 120.68 -167.93
CA GLY A 371 -118.40 122.02 -168.00
C GLY A 371 -118.45 122.64 -169.40
N GLU A 372 -118.26 121.81 -170.44
CA GLU A 372 -118.35 122.19 -171.85
C GLU A 372 -119.78 122.62 -172.28
N THR A 373 -120.81 122.31 -171.48
CA THR A 373 -122.21 122.67 -171.77
C THR A 373 -122.75 123.87 -171.00
N ARG A 374 -122.12 124.29 -169.88
CA ARG A 374 -122.70 125.33 -169.01
C ARG A 374 -122.34 126.77 -169.35
N GLU A 375 -121.23 127.04 -170.03
CA GLU A 375 -120.86 128.42 -170.40
C GLU A 375 -121.02 128.77 -171.88
N LEU A 376 -121.26 127.77 -172.74
CA LEU A 376 -121.91 127.99 -174.05
C LEU A 376 -123.31 128.64 -173.91
N LEU A 377 -123.88 128.66 -172.68
CA LEU A 377 -125.20 129.23 -172.34
C LEU A 377 -125.15 130.47 -171.42
N GLY A 378 -123.99 130.82 -170.86
CA GLY A 378 -123.82 131.95 -169.93
C GLY A 378 -123.68 133.31 -170.64
N SER A 379 -122.98 133.36 -171.78
CA SER A 379 -122.64 134.62 -172.45
C SER A 379 -123.38 134.90 -173.76
N THR A 380 -124.59 134.36 -173.89
CA THR A 380 -125.69 135.07 -174.59
C THR A 380 -126.74 135.61 -173.62
N PHE A 381 -126.48 135.55 -172.30
CA PHE A 381 -127.10 136.46 -171.33
C PHE A 381 -126.10 137.36 -170.56
N SER A 382 -124.78 137.20 -170.74
CA SER A 382 -123.74 138.28 -170.73
C SER A 382 -122.40 137.78 -171.24
#